data_AF-A0A3R7RXB5-F1
#
_entry.id   AF-A0A3R7RXB5-F1
#
_cell.length_a   1.000
_cell.length_b   1.000
_cell.length_c   1.000
_cell.angle_alpha   90.00
_cell.angle_beta   90.00
_cell.angle_gamma   90.00
#
_symmetry.space_group_name_H-M   'P 1'
#
loop_
_entity.id
_entity.type
_entity.pdbx_description
1 polymer ?
#
loop_
_entity_poly.entity_id
_entity_poly.type
_entity_poly.pdbx_seq_one_letter_code
_entity_poly.pdbx_strand_id
1 'polypeptide(L)' 'SGGMIPKLNTCIESIKEGVEAAVIVDGRVKHAVLLELFTDHGAGTLIR' A
#
# COMPACT_ATOMS: atom_id res chain seq x y z
N SER A 1 -9.50 2.34 -16.90
CA SER A 1 -9.25 1.49 -15.72
C SER A 1 -9.39 2.32 -14.45
N GLY A 2 -10.56 2.26 -13.79
CA GLY A 2 -10.87 3.05 -12.58
C GLY A 2 -10.53 2.39 -11.25
N GLY A 3 -9.94 1.19 -11.26
CA GLY A 3 -9.75 0.37 -10.05
C GLY A 3 -8.74 0.91 -9.03
N MET A 4 -7.93 1.92 -9.38
CA MET A 4 -7.01 2.56 -8.43
C MET A 4 -7.70 3.59 -7.53
N ILE A 5 -8.74 4.26 -8.03
CA ILE A 5 -9.50 5.25 -7.27
C ILE A 5 -10.07 4.65 -5.98
N PRO A 6 -10.81 3.51 -6.00
CA PRO A 6 -11.33 2.93 -4.77
C PRO A 6 -10.22 2.45 -3.82
N LYS A 7 -9.08 1.96 -4.34
CA LYS A 7 -7.94 1.54 -3.51
C LYS A 7 -7.37 2.71 -2.73
N LEU A 8 -7.20 3.85 -3.40
CA LEU A 8 -6.67 5.06 -2.78
C LEU A 8 -7.65 5.63 -1.75
N ASN A 9 -8.96 5.64 -2.05
CA ASN A 9 -9.98 6.10 -1.12
C ASN A 9 -9.96 5.30 0.19
N THR A 10 -9.89 3.98 0.13
CA THR A 10 -9.79 3.12 1.32
C THR A 10 -8.52 3.43 2.14
N CYS A 11 -7.36 3.58 1.49
CA CYS A 11 -6.13 3.94 2.19
C CYS A 11 -6.24 5.29 2.91
N ILE A 12 -6.85 6.30 2.27
CA ILE A 12 -7.07 7.62 2.84
C ILE A 12 -8.02 7.54 4.05
N GLU A 13 -9.11 6.79 3.94
CA GLU A 13 -10.07 6.59 5.03
C GLU A 13 -9.42 5.91 6.24
N SER A 14 -8.64 4.85 6.04
CA SER A 14 -7.93 4.16 7.12
C SER A 14 -6.95 5.08 7.87
N ILE A 15 -6.21 5.93 7.15
CA ILE A 15 -5.29 6.89 7.77
C ILE A 15 -6.06 7.92 8.60
N LYS A 16 -7.19 8.42 8.09
CA LYS A 16 -8.07 9.35 8.84
C LYS A 16 -8.64 8.72 10.11
N GLU A 17 -8.80 7.40 10.15
CA GLU A 17 -9.27 6.65 11.32
C GLU A 17 -8.14 6.27 12.30
N GLY A 18 -6.89 6.69 12.04
CA GLY A 18 -5.77 6.55 12.97
C GLY A 18 -4.76 5.46 12.62
N VAL A 19 -4.85 4.87 11.43
CA VAL A 19 -3.78 3.99 10.91
C VAL A 19 -2.56 4.84 10.55
N GLU A 20 -1.37 4.45 11.02
CA GLU A 20 -0.14 5.23 10.80
C GLU A 20 0.25 5.36 9.32
N ALA A 21 0.05 4.30 8.55
CA ALA A 21 0.36 4.26 7.12
C ALA A 21 -0.37 3.12 6.41
N ALA A 22 -0.58 3.27 5.10
CA ALA A 22 -1.07 2.22 4.23
C ALA A 22 -0.16 2.07 3.01
N VAL A 23 -0.02 0.85 2.49
CA VAL A 23 0.78 0.56 1.30
C VAL A 23 -0.04 -0.17 0.25
N ILE A 24 0.05 0.29 -1.00
CA ILE A 24 -0.44 -0.46 -2.16
C ILE A 24 0.75 -1.19 -2.80
N VAL A 25 0.74 -2.52 -2.75
CA VAL A 25 1.81 -3.38 -3.29
C VAL A 25 1.53 -3.87 -4.72
N ASP A 26 2.57 -4.06 -5.54
CA ASP A 26 2.44 -4.75 -6.83
C ASP A 26 2.37 -6.27 -6.64
N GLY A 27 1.15 -6.82 -6.70
CA GLY A 27 0.90 -8.25 -6.51
C GLY A 27 1.52 -9.17 -7.58
N ARG A 28 2.11 -8.64 -8.66
CA ARG A 28 2.83 -9.45 -9.66
C ARG A 28 4.26 -9.80 -9.19
N VAL A 29 4.79 -9.04 -8.23
CA VAL A 29 6.12 -9.29 -7.65
C VAL A 29 6.04 -10.46 -6.68
N LYS A 30 6.90 -11.47 -6.87
CA LYS A 30 6.96 -12.61 -5.95
C LYS A 30 7.36 -12.12 -4.56
N HIS A 31 6.63 -12.58 -3.55
CA HIS A 31 6.87 -12.22 -2.16
C HIS A 31 6.79 -10.71 -1.88
N ALA A 32 5.99 -9.95 -2.65
CA ALA A 32 5.85 -8.49 -2.51
C ALA A 32 5.63 -8.02 -1.05
N VAL A 33 4.83 -8.75 -0.27
CA VAL A 33 4.58 -8.43 1.14
C VAL A 33 5.85 -8.57 1.99
N LEU A 34 6.64 -9.62 1.78
CA LEU A 34 7.90 -9.80 2.52
C LEU A 34 8.92 -8.73 2.13
N LEU A 35 9.00 -8.39 0.83
CA LEU A 35 9.87 -7.32 0.36
C LEU A 35 9.49 -5.97 0.96
N GLU A 36 8.19 -5.66 1.03
CA GLU A 36 7.69 -4.42 1.63
C GLU A 36 8.01 -4.32 3.13
N LEU A 37 7.89 -5.41 3.87
CA LEU A 37 8.08 -5.41 5.32
C LEU A 37 9.56 -5.51 5.76
N PHE A 38 10.40 -6.15 4.95
CA PHE A 38 11.74 -6.56 5.37
C PHE A 38 12.87 -6.00 4.50
N THR A 39 12.60 -5.04 3.62
CA THR A 39 13.63 -4.35 2.82
C THR A 39 13.40 -2.85 2.81
N ASP A 40 14.50 -2.08 2.80
CA ASP A 40 14.42 -0.61 2.77
C ASP A 40 13.89 -0.05 1.44
N HIS A 41 14.00 -0.82 0.35
CA HIS A 41 13.50 -0.41 -0.96
C HIS A 41 11.98 -0.55 -1.09
N GLY A 42 11.38 -1.51 -0.37
CA GLY A 42 9.97 -1.85 -0.50
C GLY A 42 9.58 -2.39 -1.88
N ALA A 43 8.28 -2.64 -2.07
CA ALA A 43 7.68 -3.10 -3.33
C ALA A 43 6.33 -2.42 -3.63
N GLY A 44 6.00 -1.33 -2.93
CA GLY A 44 4.73 -0.63 -3.08
C GLY A 44 4.83 0.90 -3.04
N THR A 45 3.66 1.52 -3.01
CA THR A 45 3.49 2.96 -2.77
C THR A 45 2.98 3.19 -1.36
N LEU A 46 3.79 3.84 -0.54
CA LEU A 46 3.46 4.24 0.82
C LEU A 46 2.57 5.49 0.84
N ILE A 47 1.54 5.45 1.67
CA ILE A 47 0.58 6.52 1.90
C ILE A 47 0.58 6.80 3.41
N ARG A 48 0.76 8.07 3.79
CA ARG A 48 0.84 8.58 5.16
C ARG A 48 0.09 9.90 5.27
#